data_AF-A0AAE0YPH9-F1
#
_entry.id   AF-A0AAE0YPH9-F1
#
_cell.length_a   1.000
_cell.length_b   1.000
_cell.length_c   1.000
_cell.angle_alpha   90.00
_cell.angle_beta   90.00
_cell.angle_gamma   90.00
#
_symmetry.space_group_name_H-M   'P 1'
#
loop_
_entity.id
_entity.type
_entity.pdbx_description
1 polymer ?
#
loop_
_entity_poly.entity_id
_entity_poly.type
_entity_poly.pdbx_seq_one_letter_code
_entity_poly.pdbx_strand_id
1 'polypeptide(L)'
;MPLQLTVSPPFVSRYPAKNMTLRCDRNLDVQTEMAKVSRIRILKQSTSGWDLVAEKRDNEDTTTVSRTASTSAIITGDISNVFLKVIWDKVDDDNFGVFKCYAMGFDAKANPVKENSAEVDIREFHKVIRHVVDISNKAHRKIGDLKKSTADEISQLKKKFNKSSSDPSNSHSSVFLDNTISSTGGNKFLTLEFYEVTRQFNPSIWPQGSYCIHKLLHQSCPAGFDEGYVYADAEDTDNAGEARNNVALYASNPLLYFCCQNSGSASDPIQLPTGSAFLLYRFGGECQSVQGMSVSEEFVQINSEDSSNYDLVSGSHPDVDRPGSVIKFHLCYYK
;
A
#
# COMPACT_ATOMS: atom_id res chain seq x y z
N MET A 1 -41.70 -5.79 -42.74
CA MET A 1 -42.66 -6.90 -42.53
C MET A 1 -43.64 -6.48 -41.44
N PRO A 2 -44.93 -6.87 -41.51
CA PRO A 2 -45.97 -6.41 -40.56
C PRO A 2 -45.78 -6.84 -39.11
N LEU A 3 -44.94 -7.86 -38.85
CA LEU A 3 -44.52 -8.27 -37.51
C LEU A 3 -43.04 -7.94 -37.28
N GLN A 4 -42.68 -7.71 -36.03
CA GLN A 4 -41.31 -7.50 -35.57
C GLN A 4 -41.00 -8.43 -34.40
N LEU A 5 -39.90 -9.19 -34.54
CA LEU A 5 -39.32 -9.96 -33.44
C LEU A 5 -38.11 -9.21 -32.92
N THR A 6 -38.06 -8.98 -31.61
CA THR A 6 -36.93 -8.32 -30.94
C THR A 6 -36.37 -9.18 -29.81
N VAL A 7 -35.06 -9.03 -29.57
CA VAL A 7 -34.31 -9.75 -28.53
C VAL A 7 -33.75 -8.71 -27.56
N SER A 8 -33.94 -8.93 -26.26
CA SER A 8 -33.34 -8.09 -25.22
C SER A 8 -32.71 -8.97 -24.12
N PRO A 9 -31.44 -8.74 -23.75
CA PRO A 9 -30.48 -7.82 -24.38
C PRO A 9 -30.09 -8.28 -25.81
N PRO A 10 -29.59 -7.37 -26.68
CA PRO A 10 -29.19 -7.73 -28.05
C PRO A 10 -27.97 -8.68 -28.10
N PHE A 11 -27.20 -8.76 -27.01
CA PHE A 11 -26.08 -9.68 -26.87
C PHE A 11 -26.40 -10.73 -25.80
N VAL A 12 -26.48 -12.00 -26.20
CA VAL A 12 -26.86 -13.12 -25.33
C VAL A 12 -25.63 -13.99 -25.03
N SER A 13 -25.36 -14.25 -23.75
CA SER A 13 -24.25 -15.09 -23.26
C SER A 13 -24.75 -16.04 -22.18
N ARG A 14 -24.33 -17.31 -22.19
CA ARG A 14 -24.65 -18.25 -21.09
C ARG A 14 -24.13 -17.79 -19.72
N TYR A 15 -23.15 -16.89 -19.68
CA TYR A 15 -22.52 -16.42 -18.44
C TYR A 15 -22.26 -14.89 -18.46
N PRO A 16 -22.89 -14.09 -17.58
CA PRO A 16 -24.08 -14.35 -16.78
C PRO A 16 -25.29 -13.61 -17.38
N ALA A 17 -25.82 -14.02 -18.55
CA ALA A 17 -27.07 -13.41 -19.01
C ALA A 17 -28.22 -14.00 -18.20
N LYS A 18 -28.80 -13.17 -17.32
CA LYS A 18 -30.10 -13.40 -16.72
C LYS A 18 -31.14 -12.64 -17.54
N ASN A 19 -32.33 -13.20 -17.69
CA ASN A 19 -33.53 -12.52 -18.21
C ASN A 19 -33.46 -12.16 -19.71
N MET A 20 -33.18 -13.14 -20.58
CA MET A 20 -33.34 -12.97 -22.02
C MET A 20 -34.84 -12.90 -22.38
N THR A 21 -35.21 -11.93 -23.22
CA THR A 21 -36.59 -11.76 -23.67
C THR A 21 -36.67 -11.82 -25.19
N LEU A 22 -37.54 -12.68 -25.71
CA LEU A 22 -38.06 -12.59 -27.07
C LEU A 22 -39.42 -11.91 -27.06
N ARG A 23 -39.55 -10.90 -27.89
CA ARG A 23 -40.73 -10.05 -27.92
C ARG A 23 -41.23 -9.92 -29.36
N CYS A 24 -42.44 -10.39 -29.61
CA CYS A 24 -43.11 -10.37 -30.89
C CYS A 24 -44.23 -9.32 -30.88
N ASP A 25 -44.09 -8.27 -31.69
CA ASP A 25 -45.04 -7.16 -31.80
C ASP A 25 -45.49 -6.94 -33.24
N ARG A 26 -46.57 -6.17 -33.39
CA ARG A 26 -46.90 -5.53 -34.68
C ARG A 26 -45.89 -4.43 -35.00
N ASN A 27 -45.44 -4.43 -36.25
CA ASN A 27 -44.68 -3.32 -36.80
C ASN A 27 -45.63 -2.21 -37.21
N LEU A 28 -45.62 -1.09 -36.49
CA LEU A 28 -46.53 0.04 -36.76
C LEU A 28 -46.18 0.81 -38.04
N ASP A 29 -44.95 0.67 -38.53
CA ASP A 29 -44.47 1.36 -39.73
C ASP A 29 -44.88 0.67 -41.03
N VAL A 30 -45.49 -0.52 -40.93
CA VAL A 30 -45.88 -1.35 -42.08
C VAL A 30 -47.37 -1.70 -41.97
N GLN A 31 -48.15 -1.42 -43.02
CA GLN A 31 -49.54 -1.83 -43.06
C GLN A 31 -49.66 -3.37 -43.03
N THR A 32 -50.60 -3.87 -42.23
CA THR A 32 -50.98 -5.28 -42.15
C THR A 32 -52.22 -5.50 -43.02
N GLU A 33 -52.31 -6.68 -43.64
CA GLU A 33 -53.50 -7.12 -44.37
C GLU A 33 -54.53 -7.77 -43.43
N MET A 34 -54.16 -8.04 -42.17
CA MET A 34 -55.04 -8.63 -41.17
C MET A 34 -55.98 -7.60 -40.55
N ALA A 35 -57.28 -7.87 -40.62
CA ALA A 35 -58.30 -7.16 -39.86
C ALA A 35 -58.55 -7.80 -38.49
N LYS A 36 -58.37 -9.13 -38.37
CA LYS A 36 -58.50 -9.87 -37.11
C LYS A 36 -57.39 -10.91 -36.98
N VAL A 37 -56.75 -11.00 -35.83
CA VAL A 37 -55.75 -12.03 -35.52
C VAL A 37 -56.43 -13.19 -34.80
N SER A 38 -56.21 -14.42 -35.27
CA SER A 38 -56.70 -15.63 -34.60
C SER A 38 -55.59 -16.34 -33.82
N ARG A 39 -54.34 -16.24 -34.29
CA ARG A 39 -53.22 -16.93 -33.67
C ARG A 39 -51.89 -16.21 -33.89
N ILE A 40 -51.05 -16.16 -32.86
CA ILE A 40 -49.67 -15.69 -32.92
C ILE A 40 -48.72 -16.72 -32.32
N ARG A 41 -47.54 -16.87 -32.94
CA ARG A 41 -46.51 -17.85 -32.56
C ARG A 41 -45.12 -17.23 -32.61
N ILE A 42 -44.26 -17.69 -31.70
CA ILE A 42 -42.80 -17.62 -31.86
C ILE A 42 -42.32 -19.00 -32.24
N LEU A 43 -41.51 -19.07 -33.30
CA LEU A 43 -40.99 -20.32 -33.87
C LEU A 43 -39.46 -20.30 -33.84
N LYS A 44 -38.84 -21.47 -33.64
CA LYS A 44 -37.40 -21.70 -33.71
C LYS A 44 -37.10 -22.62 -34.90
N GLN A 45 -36.06 -22.31 -35.66
CA GLN A 45 -35.64 -23.14 -36.79
C GLN A 45 -35.04 -24.46 -36.28
N SER A 46 -35.46 -25.58 -36.88
CA SER A 46 -35.00 -26.93 -36.60
C SER A 46 -34.61 -27.65 -37.90
N THR A 47 -34.06 -28.86 -37.80
CA THR A 47 -33.66 -29.66 -38.96
C THR A 47 -34.85 -30.12 -39.81
N SER A 48 -36.04 -30.18 -39.23
CA SER A 48 -37.30 -30.57 -39.88
C SER A 48 -38.19 -29.36 -40.26
N GLY A 49 -37.75 -28.13 -39.98
CA GLY A 49 -38.47 -26.91 -40.35
C GLY A 49 -38.51 -25.88 -39.22
N TRP A 50 -39.72 -25.59 -38.73
CA TRP A 50 -39.96 -24.57 -37.70
C TRP A 50 -40.71 -25.18 -36.52
N ASP A 51 -40.03 -25.27 -35.38
CA ASP A 51 -40.57 -25.80 -34.14
C ASP A 51 -41.29 -24.69 -33.36
N LEU A 52 -42.37 -25.07 -32.68
CA LEU A 52 -43.11 -24.14 -31.83
C LEU A 52 -42.30 -23.81 -30.58
N VAL A 53 -42.20 -22.52 -30.23
CA VAL A 53 -41.65 -22.06 -28.95
C VAL A 53 -42.78 -21.59 -28.04
N ALA A 54 -43.64 -20.72 -28.56
CA ALA A 54 -44.75 -20.12 -27.82
C ALA A 54 -45.96 -19.88 -28.73
N GLU A 55 -47.17 -19.99 -28.19
CA GLU A 55 -48.42 -19.73 -28.91
C GLU A 55 -49.46 -19.00 -28.05
N LYS A 56 -50.21 -18.09 -28.67
CA LYS A 56 -51.45 -17.52 -28.14
C LYS A 56 -52.53 -17.58 -29.23
N ARG A 57 -53.74 -18.01 -28.85
CA ARG A 57 -54.93 -18.07 -29.71
C ARG A 57 -56.00 -17.10 -29.21
N ASP A 58 -56.92 -16.71 -30.09
CA ASP A 58 -58.02 -15.79 -29.77
C ASP A 58 -59.11 -16.41 -28.88
N ASN A 59 -59.15 -17.74 -28.78
CA ASN A 59 -60.14 -18.50 -28.02
C ASN A 59 -59.59 -19.16 -26.74
N GLU A 60 -58.35 -18.87 -26.36
CA GLU A 60 -57.68 -19.44 -25.18
C GLU A 60 -57.18 -18.32 -24.27
N ASP A 61 -57.56 -18.33 -23.00
CA ASP A 61 -57.06 -17.35 -22.01
C ASP A 61 -55.60 -17.62 -21.62
N THR A 62 -55.15 -18.86 -21.72
CA THR A 62 -53.79 -19.28 -21.42
C THR A 62 -52.90 -19.30 -22.67
N THR A 63 -51.59 -19.05 -22.49
CA THR A 63 -50.58 -19.24 -23.55
C THR A 63 -50.04 -20.65 -23.51
N THR A 64 -49.93 -21.30 -24.67
CA THR A 64 -49.40 -22.67 -24.76
C THR A 64 -47.87 -22.64 -24.89
N VAL A 65 -47.20 -23.39 -24.00
CA VAL A 65 -45.75 -23.61 -23.98
C VAL A 65 -45.44 -24.90 -24.75
N SER A 66 -44.52 -24.85 -25.71
CA SER A 66 -44.00 -26.06 -26.37
C SER A 66 -42.92 -26.73 -25.54
N ARG A 67 -42.70 -28.03 -25.72
CA ARG A 67 -41.62 -28.80 -25.06
C ARG A 67 -40.20 -28.26 -25.39
N THR A 68 -40.07 -27.43 -26.42
CA THR A 68 -38.83 -26.79 -26.86
C THR A 68 -38.52 -25.49 -26.11
N ALA A 69 -39.44 -24.99 -25.28
CA ALA A 69 -39.14 -23.90 -24.35
C ALA A 69 -38.68 -24.50 -23.02
N SER A 70 -37.49 -24.11 -22.56
CA SER A 70 -36.92 -24.48 -21.26
C SER A 70 -37.95 -24.30 -20.13
N THR A 71 -37.89 -25.15 -19.09
CA THR A 71 -38.85 -25.16 -17.95
C THR A 71 -38.87 -23.85 -17.16
N SER A 72 -37.94 -22.95 -17.45
CA SER A 72 -37.73 -21.68 -16.78
C SER A 72 -38.26 -20.48 -17.57
N ALA A 73 -38.92 -20.73 -18.71
CA ALA A 73 -39.53 -19.71 -19.55
C ALA A 73 -40.89 -19.22 -19.00
N ILE A 74 -41.05 -17.90 -18.89
CA ILE A 74 -42.32 -17.24 -18.58
C ILE A 74 -42.90 -16.65 -19.87
N ILE A 75 -44.11 -17.07 -20.24
CA ILE A 75 -44.78 -16.63 -21.47
C ILE A 75 -45.97 -15.74 -21.12
N THR A 76 -46.10 -14.62 -21.83
CA THR A 76 -47.23 -13.69 -21.72
C THR A 76 -47.66 -13.26 -23.13
N GLY A 77 -48.96 -13.11 -23.38
CA GLY A 77 -49.44 -12.73 -24.70
C GLY A 77 -50.82 -12.10 -24.67
N ASP A 78 -51.02 -11.13 -25.56
CA ASP A 78 -52.27 -10.41 -25.78
C ASP A 78 -52.49 -10.27 -27.28
N ILE A 79 -53.55 -10.90 -27.78
CA ILE A 79 -53.83 -10.95 -29.22
C ILE A 79 -54.50 -9.68 -29.72
N SER A 80 -55.08 -8.86 -28.83
CA SER A 80 -55.83 -7.66 -29.20
C SER A 80 -54.95 -6.60 -29.87
N ASN A 81 -53.67 -6.54 -29.50
CA ASN A 81 -52.71 -5.57 -30.00
C ASN A 81 -51.52 -6.22 -30.76
N VAL A 82 -51.62 -7.51 -31.09
CA VAL A 82 -50.49 -8.36 -31.54
C VAL A 82 -49.33 -8.28 -30.55
N PHE A 83 -49.37 -9.14 -29.53
CA PHE A 83 -48.26 -9.28 -28.62
C PHE A 83 -48.06 -10.71 -28.11
N LEU A 84 -46.82 -11.20 -28.17
CA LEU A 84 -46.40 -12.44 -27.56
C LEU A 84 -44.95 -12.30 -27.07
N LYS A 85 -44.71 -12.60 -25.80
CA LYS A 85 -43.44 -12.41 -25.12
C LYS A 85 -43.03 -13.64 -24.35
N VAL A 86 -41.78 -14.04 -24.51
CA VAL A 86 -41.13 -15.14 -23.79
C VAL A 86 -39.93 -14.58 -23.03
N ILE A 87 -39.87 -14.85 -21.73
CA ILE A 87 -38.75 -14.47 -20.86
C ILE A 87 -38.09 -15.74 -20.34
N TRP A 88 -36.78 -15.87 -20.50
CA TRP A 88 -35.98 -16.91 -19.87
C TRP A 88 -35.16 -16.30 -18.75
N ASP A 89 -35.35 -16.76 -17.52
CA ASP A 89 -34.54 -16.39 -16.34
C ASP A 89 -33.07 -16.83 -16.48
N LYS A 90 -32.83 -17.93 -17.21
CA LYS A 90 -31.53 -18.53 -17.50
C LYS A 90 -31.42 -18.84 -18.99
N VAL A 91 -30.26 -18.53 -19.55
CA VAL A 91 -29.94 -18.82 -20.95
C VAL A 91 -29.23 -20.18 -21.05
N ASP A 92 -29.80 -21.09 -21.85
CA ASP A 92 -29.28 -22.42 -22.18
C ASP A 92 -29.14 -22.61 -23.72
N ASP A 93 -28.83 -23.83 -24.16
CA ASP A 93 -28.66 -24.15 -25.59
C ASP A 93 -29.92 -23.90 -26.43
N ASP A 94 -31.11 -24.00 -25.82
CA ASP A 94 -32.37 -23.83 -26.54
C ASP A 94 -32.65 -22.36 -26.88
N ASN A 95 -31.93 -21.42 -26.27
CA ASN A 95 -32.05 -20.00 -26.54
C ASN A 95 -31.26 -19.52 -27.77
N PHE A 96 -30.35 -20.33 -28.32
CA PHE A 96 -29.55 -19.99 -29.48
C PHE A 96 -30.12 -20.60 -30.77
N GLY A 97 -29.93 -19.89 -31.89
CA GLY A 97 -30.43 -20.27 -33.21
C GLY A 97 -31.30 -19.19 -33.85
N VAL A 98 -32.01 -19.58 -34.92
CA VAL A 98 -32.82 -18.65 -35.72
C VAL A 98 -34.28 -18.71 -35.27
N PHE A 99 -34.86 -17.54 -35.01
CA PHE A 99 -36.24 -17.38 -34.55
C PHE A 99 -37.04 -16.48 -35.49
N LYS A 100 -38.37 -16.66 -35.51
CA LYS A 100 -39.29 -15.73 -36.16
C LYS A 100 -40.66 -15.69 -35.48
N CYS A 101 -41.36 -14.58 -35.70
CA CYS A 101 -42.78 -14.46 -35.45
C CYS A 101 -43.60 -14.99 -36.62
N TYR A 102 -44.74 -15.59 -36.28
CA TYR A 102 -45.77 -15.96 -37.25
C TYR A 102 -47.15 -15.62 -36.67
N ALA A 103 -47.95 -14.89 -37.43
CA ALA A 103 -49.35 -14.65 -37.12
C ALA A 103 -50.25 -15.19 -38.23
N MET A 104 -51.43 -15.66 -37.83
CA MET A 104 -52.51 -16.05 -38.73
C MET A 104 -53.79 -15.37 -38.30
N GLY A 105 -54.52 -14.85 -39.26
CA GLY A 105 -55.72 -14.09 -39.04
C GLY A 105 -56.59 -14.07 -40.27
N PHE A 106 -57.48 -13.09 -40.32
CA PHE A 106 -58.41 -12.86 -41.41
C PHE A 106 -58.31 -11.41 -41.88
N ASP A 107 -58.40 -11.19 -43.19
CA ASP A 107 -58.57 -9.85 -43.76
C ASP A 107 -60.00 -9.32 -43.51
N ALA A 108 -60.28 -8.11 -43.99
CA ALA A 108 -61.60 -7.48 -43.86
C ALA A 108 -62.72 -8.25 -44.59
N LYS A 109 -62.38 -9.18 -45.50
CA LYS A 109 -63.31 -10.02 -46.26
C LYS A 109 -63.40 -11.45 -45.71
N ALA A 110 -62.83 -11.69 -44.52
CA ALA A 110 -62.74 -12.99 -43.87
C ALA A 110 -61.89 -14.05 -44.61
N ASN A 111 -61.00 -13.64 -45.52
CA ASN A 111 -60.01 -14.55 -46.10
C ASN A 111 -58.85 -14.78 -45.14
N PRO A 112 -58.29 -16.00 -45.06
CA PRO A 112 -57.16 -16.30 -44.18
C PRO A 112 -55.89 -15.59 -44.66
N VAL A 113 -55.26 -14.83 -43.77
CA VAL A 113 -53.99 -14.13 -44.00
C VAL A 113 -52.92 -14.69 -43.08
N LYS A 114 -51.67 -14.69 -43.56
CA LYS A 114 -50.48 -15.10 -42.80
C LYS A 114 -49.41 -14.04 -42.91
N GLU A 115 -48.84 -13.64 -41.79
CA GLU A 115 -47.76 -12.66 -41.72
C GLU A 115 -46.60 -13.18 -40.87
N ASN A 116 -45.39 -12.78 -41.22
CA ASN A 116 -44.15 -13.18 -40.55
C ASN A 116 -43.33 -11.95 -40.16
N SER A 117 -42.44 -12.12 -39.17
CA SER A 117 -41.32 -11.17 -38.99
C SER A 117 -40.13 -11.57 -39.84
N ALA A 118 -39.13 -10.69 -39.89
CA ALA A 118 -37.79 -11.09 -40.29
C ALA A 118 -37.25 -12.16 -39.33
N GLU A 119 -36.34 -13.00 -39.84
CA GLU A 119 -35.64 -14.01 -39.06
C GLU A 119 -34.56 -13.34 -38.19
N VAL A 120 -34.45 -13.78 -36.94
CA VAL A 120 -33.48 -13.27 -35.98
C VAL A 120 -32.55 -14.40 -35.56
N ASP A 121 -31.27 -14.28 -35.90
CA ASP A 121 -30.23 -15.25 -35.55
C ASP A 121 -29.54 -14.85 -34.23
N ILE A 122 -29.78 -15.65 -33.19
CA ILE A 122 -29.22 -15.45 -31.85
C ILE A 122 -27.99 -16.33 -31.72
N ARG A 123 -26.82 -15.72 -31.91
CA ARG A 123 -25.52 -16.39 -31.81
C ARG A 123 -24.89 -16.20 -30.46
N GLU A 124 -24.27 -17.26 -29.98
CA GLU A 124 -23.50 -17.19 -28.75
C GLU A 124 -22.15 -16.50 -28.96
N PHE A 125 -21.83 -15.56 -28.08
CA PHE A 125 -20.58 -14.78 -28.13
C PHE A 125 -19.38 -15.56 -27.55
N HIS A 126 -19.12 -16.76 -28.07
CA HIS A 126 -18.21 -17.75 -27.49
C HIS A 126 -16.71 -17.51 -27.73
N LYS A 127 -16.34 -16.74 -28.77
CA LYS A 127 -14.92 -16.61 -29.18
C LYS A 127 -14.15 -15.56 -28.37
N VAL A 128 -14.81 -14.52 -27.88
CA VAL A 128 -14.13 -13.44 -27.15
C VAL A 128 -13.84 -13.85 -25.71
N ILE A 129 -14.74 -14.58 -25.06
CA ILE A 129 -14.57 -14.97 -23.65
C ILE A 129 -13.35 -15.88 -23.46
N ARG A 130 -13.17 -16.91 -24.29
CA ARG A 130 -12.00 -17.80 -24.18
C ARG A 130 -10.67 -17.07 -24.39
N HIS A 131 -10.63 -16.14 -25.34
CA HIS A 131 -9.42 -15.36 -25.60
C HIS A 131 -9.08 -14.41 -24.45
N VAL A 132 -10.10 -13.75 -23.88
CA VAL A 132 -9.95 -12.87 -22.71
C VAL A 132 -9.51 -13.65 -21.47
N VAL A 133 -10.04 -14.86 -21.26
CA VAL A 133 -9.62 -15.74 -20.15
C VAL A 133 -8.16 -16.18 -20.32
N ASP A 134 -7.72 -16.55 -21.53
CA ASP A 134 -6.33 -16.94 -21.79
C ASP A 134 -5.36 -15.75 -21.58
N ILE A 135 -5.73 -14.55 -22.04
CA ILE A 135 -4.96 -13.32 -21.80
C ILE A 135 -4.88 -13.03 -20.30
N SER A 136 -5.99 -13.12 -19.58
CA SER A 136 -6.04 -12.88 -18.13
C SER A 136 -5.15 -13.87 -17.35
N ASN A 137 -5.17 -15.14 -17.72
CA ASN A 137 -4.34 -16.18 -17.11
C ASN A 137 -2.85 -15.97 -17.40
N LYS A 138 -2.48 -15.60 -18.63
CA LYS A 138 -1.09 -15.26 -18.99
C LYS A 138 -0.60 -14.02 -18.23
N ALA A 139 -1.44 -12.99 -18.10
CA ALA A 139 -1.13 -11.80 -17.32
C ALA A 139 -0.93 -12.14 -15.83
N HIS A 140 -1.82 -12.96 -15.23
CA HIS A 140 -1.68 -13.39 -13.84
C HIS A 140 -0.38 -14.15 -13.57
N ARG A 141 0.01 -15.06 -14.47
CA ARG A 141 1.30 -15.78 -14.35
C ARG A 141 2.48 -14.83 -14.40
N LYS A 142 2.51 -13.92 -15.38
CA LYS A 142 3.59 -12.95 -15.54
C LYS A 142 3.69 -11.98 -14.34
N ILE A 143 2.56 -11.57 -13.77
CA ILE A 143 2.54 -10.79 -12.52
C ILE A 143 3.09 -11.61 -11.36
N GLY A 144 2.77 -12.90 -11.26
CA GLY A 144 3.33 -13.81 -10.26
C GLY A 144 4.85 -13.95 -10.37
N ASP A 145 5.36 -14.15 -11.59
CA ASP A 145 6.79 -14.26 -11.87
C ASP A 145 7.52 -12.95 -11.54
N LEU A 146 6.96 -11.81 -11.92
CA LEU A 146 7.50 -10.48 -11.57
C LEU A 146 7.51 -10.24 -10.06
N LYS A 147 6.44 -10.61 -9.34
CA LYS A 147 6.39 -10.52 -7.87
C LYS A 147 7.47 -11.38 -7.22
N LYS A 148 7.69 -12.60 -7.73
CA LYS A 148 8.73 -13.50 -7.21
C LYS A 148 10.13 -12.95 -7.50
N SER A 149 10.39 -12.51 -8.73
CA SER A 149 11.66 -11.87 -9.11
C SER A 149 11.95 -10.63 -8.24
N THR A 150 10.94 -9.79 -8.03
CA THR A 150 11.05 -8.60 -7.16
C THR A 150 11.29 -9.01 -5.71
N ALA A 151 10.63 -10.05 -5.20
CA ALA A 151 10.86 -10.54 -3.84
C ALA A 151 12.26 -11.14 -3.67
N ASP A 152 12.78 -11.84 -4.68
CA ASP A 152 14.14 -12.38 -4.70
C ASP A 152 15.18 -11.25 -4.77
N GLU A 153 14.96 -10.23 -5.61
CA GLU A 153 15.79 -9.01 -5.65
C GLU A 153 15.75 -8.25 -4.33
N ILE A 154 14.56 -8.05 -3.73
CA ILE A 154 14.42 -7.42 -2.40
C ILE A 154 15.11 -8.28 -1.33
N SER A 155 15.03 -9.61 -1.41
CA SER A 155 15.72 -10.51 -0.48
C SER A 155 17.24 -10.41 -0.62
N GLN A 156 17.75 -10.34 -1.86
CA GLN A 156 19.17 -10.12 -2.12
C GLN A 156 19.63 -8.73 -1.68
N LEU A 157 18.82 -7.69 -1.92
CA LEU A 157 19.08 -6.32 -1.46
C LEU A 157 19.02 -6.23 0.06
N LYS A 158 18.08 -6.91 0.73
CA LYS A 158 18.04 -7.02 2.20
C LYS A 158 19.24 -7.76 2.75
N LYS A 159 19.70 -8.83 2.09
CA LYS A 159 20.94 -9.53 2.47
C LYS A 159 22.17 -8.64 2.29
N LYS A 160 22.25 -7.87 1.20
CA LYS A 160 23.32 -6.89 0.98
C LYS A 160 23.24 -5.72 1.97
N PHE A 161 22.04 -5.22 2.26
CA PHE A 161 21.79 -4.18 3.24
C PHE A 161 22.14 -4.66 4.65
N ASN A 162 21.74 -5.87 5.04
CA ASN A 162 22.09 -6.43 6.34
C ASN A 162 23.58 -6.78 6.45
N LYS A 163 24.24 -7.10 5.33
CA LYS A 163 25.70 -7.28 5.25
C LYS A 163 26.45 -5.93 5.27
N SER A 164 25.79 -4.85 4.85
CA SER A 164 26.26 -3.46 4.95
C SER A 164 25.87 -2.80 6.28
N SER A 165 24.87 -3.32 6.98
CA SER A 165 24.43 -2.91 8.32
C SER A 165 24.99 -3.81 9.42
N SER A 166 25.87 -4.75 9.06
CA SER A 166 26.63 -5.57 9.99
C SER A 166 28.06 -5.04 10.10
N ASP A 167 28.19 -3.72 10.15
CA ASP A 167 29.33 -3.11 10.81
C ASP A 167 28.87 -2.72 12.23
N PRO A 168 29.29 -3.44 13.28
CA PRO A 168 28.85 -3.24 14.67
C PRO A 168 29.37 -1.94 15.32
N SER A 169 29.91 -1.03 14.52
CA SER A 169 30.81 0.02 14.97
C SER A 169 30.11 1.32 15.39
N ASN A 170 29.00 1.70 14.73
CA ASN A 170 28.14 2.81 15.18
C ASN A 170 26.91 2.29 15.95
N SER A 171 26.79 2.59 17.24
CA SER A 171 25.66 2.16 18.07
C SER A 171 25.37 3.13 19.23
N HIS A 172 24.22 3.00 19.89
CA HIS A 172 23.86 3.81 21.05
C HIS A 172 22.89 3.05 21.97
N SER A 173 22.70 3.52 23.20
CA SER A 173 21.67 3.02 24.13
C SER A 173 20.25 3.52 23.77
N SER A 174 19.22 2.78 24.18
CA SER A 174 17.87 2.85 23.59
C SER A 174 16.88 3.81 24.26
N VAL A 175 17.17 4.39 25.43
CA VAL A 175 16.11 5.03 26.24
C VAL A 175 15.89 6.51 25.91
N PHE A 176 16.91 7.21 25.39
CA PHE A 176 16.82 8.64 25.08
C PHE A 176 17.15 8.99 23.62
N LEU A 177 18.04 8.24 22.98
CA LEU A 177 18.67 8.68 21.74
C LEU A 177 17.83 8.46 20.48
N ASP A 178 16.74 7.69 20.54
CA ASP A 178 15.85 7.48 19.38
C ASP A 178 15.21 8.78 18.87
N ASN A 179 14.93 9.75 19.76
CA ASN A 179 14.41 11.07 19.38
C ASN A 179 15.49 12.05 18.92
N THR A 180 16.77 11.73 19.14
CA THR A 180 17.92 12.55 18.74
C THR A 180 18.51 12.14 17.39
N ILE A 181 17.98 11.06 16.79
CA ILE A 181 18.43 10.52 15.53
C ILE A 181 17.54 11.03 14.39
N SER A 182 18.16 11.65 13.40
CA SER A 182 17.47 12.07 12.18
C SER A 182 18.10 11.41 10.96
N SER A 183 17.33 11.32 9.87
CA SER A 183 17.79 10.76 8.61
C SER A 183 17.45 11.70 7.46
N THR A 184 18.46 12.10 6.68
CA THR A 184 18.28 12.98 5.51
C THR A 184 19.13 12.47 4.35
N GLY A 185 18.51 12.17 3.21
CA GLY A 185 19.24 11.80 1.98
C GLY A 185 20.07 10.52 2.08
N GLY A 186 19.72 9.60 2.99
CA GLY A 186 20.49 8.37 3.25
C GLY A 186 21.50 8.50 4.41
N ASN A 187 21.83 9.73 4.83
CA ASN A 187 22.71 9.98 5.98
C ASN A 187 21.92 9.93 7.29
N LYS A 188 22.55 9.40 8.34
CA LYS A 188 22.03 9.41 9.72
C LYS A 188 22.80 10.44 10.54
N PHE A 189 22.07 11.21 11.34
CA PHE A 189 22.65 12.24 12.22
C PHE A 189 22.22 11.99 13.65
N LEU A 190 23.18 12.08 14.57
CA LEU A 190 22.94 12.11 16.01
C LEU A 190 23.02 13.58 16.47
N THR A 191 21.94 14.10 17.06
CA THR A 191 21.89 15.47 17.58
C THR A 191 21.85 15.44 19.10
N LEU A 192 22.98 15.74 19.74
CA LEU A 192 23.05 15.84 21.19
C LEU A 192 22.81 17.29 21.63
N GLU A 193 21.83 17.50 22.49
CA GLU A 193 21.54 18.80 23.09
C GLU A 193 22.14 18.86 24.50
N PHE A 194 23.00 19.85 24.73
CA PHE A 194 23.65 20.09 26.02
C PHE A 194 23.23 21.46 26.57
N TYR A 195 23.07 21.57 27.89
CA TYR A 195 22.89 22.86 28.54
C TYR A 195 24.22 23.60 28.69
N GLU A 196 24.22 24.89 28.35
CA GLU A 196 25.37 25.78 28.49
C GLU A 196 25.08 26.89 29.51
N VAL A 197 26.07 27.21 30.34
CA VAL A 197 26.07 28.46 31.11
C VAL A 197 26.66 29.57 30.24
N THR A 198 25.81 30.43 29.68
CA THR A 198 26.27 31.58 28.89
C THR A 198 26.69 32.74 29.80
N ARG A 199 27.61 33.60 29.32
CA ARG A 199 28.16 34.77 30.07
C ARG A 199 27.11 35.76 30.61
N GLN A 200 25.85 35.66 30.20
CA GLN A 200 24.76 36.50 30.68
C GLN A 200 24.24 36.10 32.07
N PHE A 201 24.56 34.88 32.53
CA PHE A 201 24.23 34.43 33.89
C PHE A 201 25.49 34.48 34.75
N ASN A 202 25.50 35.39 35.72
CA ASN A 202 26.51 35.50 36.77
C ASN A 202 26.83 34.08 37.30
N PRO A 203 28.11 33.65 37.34
CA PRO A 203 28.46 32.24 37.39
C PRO A 203 28.01 31.64 38.72
N SER A 204 26.89 30.93 38.70
CA SER A 204 26.72 29.85 39.67
C SER A 204 27.87 28.89 39.38
N ILE A 205 28.86 28.90 40.28
CA ILE A 205 29.97 27.96 40.29
C ILE A 205 29.36 26.58 40.04
N TRP A 206 29.80 25.92 38.97
CA TRP A 206 29.39 24.56 38.71
C TRP A 206 29.58 23.73 39.98
N PRO A 207 28.56 22.98 40.43
CA PRO A 207 28.64 22.29 41.70
C PRO A 207 29.77 21.26 41.64
N GLN A 208 30.51 21.14 42.75
CA GLN A 208 31.59 20.16 42.88
C GLN A 208 31.04 18.75 42.72
N GLY A 209 31.70 17.95 41.89
CA GLY A 209 31.27 16.57 41.60
C GLY A 209 32.25 15.85 40.68
N SER A 210 31.80 14.74 40.10
CA SER A 210 32.54 13.92 39.13
C SER A 210 31.75 13.79 37.83
N TYR A 211 31.99 14.70 36.87
CA TYR A 211 31.33 14.71 35.56
C TYR A 211 32.09 15.57 34.55
N CYS A 212 31.82 15.34 33.25
CA CYS A 212 32.29 16.22 32.19
C CYS A 212 31.16 16.90 31.44
N ILE A 213 31.48 18.04 30.85
CA ILE A 213 30.65 18.79 29.92
C ILE A 213 31.40 18.99 28.61
N HIS A 214 30.63 19.17 27.53
CA HIS A 214 31.21 19.52 26.24
C HIS A 214 31.84 20.91 26.31
N LYS A 215 33.08 21.05 25.84
CA LYS A 215 33.76 22.35 25.80
C LYS A 215 33.43 23.05 24.50
N LEU A 216 32.94 24.29 24.59
CA LEU A 216 32.80 25.12 23.41
C LEU A 216 34.15 25.55 22.85
N LEU A 217 34.23 25.52 21.51
CA LEU A 217 35.36 26.06 20.80
C LEU A 217 35.58 27.53 21.18
N HIS A 218 36.84 27.90 21.39
CA HIS A 218 37.28 29.25 21.78
C HIS A 218 36.83 29.75 23.17
N GLN A 219 36.20 28.91 24.01
CA GLN A 219 35.98 29.22 25.43
C GLN A 219 36.91 28.37 26.31
N SER A 220 37.43 28.95 27.40
CA SER A 220 38.16 28.19 28.43
C SER A 220 37.19 27.37 29.28
N CYS A 221 37.68 26.30 29.90
CA CYS A 221 36.87 25.54 30.85
C CYS A 221 36.40 26.40 32.04
N PRO A 222 35.20 26.14 32.59
CA PRO A 222 34.76 26.80 33.81
C PRO A 222 35.74 26.56 34.96
N ALA A 223 35.74 27.46 35.94
CA ALA A 223 36.58 27.30 37.12
C ALA A 223 36.31 25.96 37.83
N GLY A 224 37.36 25.23 38.16
CA GLY A 224 37.29 23.90 38.78
C GLY A 224 37.25 22.74 37.78
N PHE A 225 37.18 23.01 36.48
CA PHE A 225 37.27 22.00 35.44
C PHE A 225 38.64 22.01 34.78
N ASP A 226 39.16 20.81 34.54
CA ASP A 226 40.35 20.57 33.74
C ASP A 226 39.95 20.22 32.30
N GLU A 227 40.78 20.63 31.35
CA GLU A 227 40.54 20.41 29.93
C GLU A 227 41.12 19.06 29.46
N GLY A 228 40.42 18.44 28.52
CA GLY A 228 40.90 17.30 27.75
C GLY A 228 40.22 17.21 26.41
N TYR A 229 40.60 16.22 25.63
CA TYR A 229 40.04 16.00 24.30
C TYR A 229 40.01 14.53 23.90
N VAL A 230 39.14 14.26 22.93
CA VAL A 230 39.08 13.03 22.15
C VAL A 230 39.16 13.42 20.68
N TYR A 231 40.21 12.97 20.00
CA TYR A 231 40.35 13.00 18.56
C TYR A 231 39.82 11.69 18.00
N ALA A 232 38.81 11.78 17.16
CA ALA A 232 38.34 10.66 16.36
C ALA A 232 38.91 10.80 14.94
N ASP A 233 39.70 9.83 14.53
CA ASP A 233 40.18 9.70 13.17
C ASP A 233 39.06 9.01 12.37
N ALA A 234 38.26 9.77 11.62
CA ALA A 234 37.15 9.17 10.89
C ALA A 234 37.63 8.56 9.58
N GLU A 235 36.82 7.64 9.04
CA GLU A 235 37.08 6.94 7.78
C GLU A 235 37.51 7.86 6.63
N ASP A 236 38.69 7.59 6.07
CA ASP A 236 39.29 8.35 4.96
C ASP A 236 38.63 8.04 3.60
N THR A 237 38.00 6.87 3.46
CA THR A 237 37.36 6.44 2.19
C THR A 237 35.97 5.85 2.43
N ASP A 238 34.94 6.45 1.80
CA ASP A 238 33.52 6.05 1.86
C ASP A 238 32.89 6.04 3.28
N ASN A 239 31.86 6.88 3.50
CA ASN A 239 31.12 7.06 4.76
C ASN A 239 31.85 7.83 5.89
N ALA A 240 32.72 8.78 5.52
CA ALA A 240 33.31 9.72 6.47
C ALA A 240 32.24 10.39 7.35
N GLY A 241 32.42 10.28 8.67
CA GLY A 241 31.59 10.99 9.64
C GLY A 241 31.90 12.50 9.61
N GLU A 242 30.90 13.32 9.88
CA GLU A 242 31.12 14.76 10.05
C GLU A 242 30.57 15.23 11.40
N ALA A 243 31.40 15.94 12.17
CA ALA A 243 30.93 16.76 13.28
C ALA A 243 30.72 18.20 12.82
N ARG A 244 29.61 18.81 13.24
CA ARG A 244 29.23 20.19 12.88
C ARG A 244 28.95 21.02 14.12
N ASN A 245 28.83 22.33 13.94
CA ASN A 245 28.64 23.34 14.99
C ASN A 245 29.86 23.46 15.94
N ASN A 246 29.71 24.12 17.08
CA ASN A 246 30.78 24.37 18.06
C ASN A 246 31.17 23.14 18.88
N VAL A 247 31.10 21.96 18.27
CA VAL A 247 31.30 20.66 18.92
C VAL A 247 32.69 20.09 18.60
N ALA A 248 33.26 20.38 17.42
CA ALA A 248 34.55 19.84 16.98
C ALA A 248 35.42 20.87 16.23
N LEU A 249 36.74 20.81 16.40
CA LEU A 249 37.67 21.69 15.69
C LEU A 249 37.75 21.39 14.18
N TYR A 250 37.63 20.11 13.81
CA TYR A 250 37.65 19.63 12.44
C TYR A 250 36.35 18.87 12.15
N ALA A 251 35.82 18.99 10.93
CA ALA A 251 34.57 18.33 10.58
C ALA A 251 34.76 16.82 10.34
N SER A 252 35.73 16.46 9.51
CA SER A 252 35.95 15.06 9.08
C SER A 252 36.63 14.22 10.17
N ASN A 253 37.68 14.72 10.84
CA ASN A 253 38.35 14.00 11.93
C ASN A 253 38.17 14.77 13.24
N PRO A 254 37.02 14.63 13.91
CA PRO A 254 36.62 15.56 14.93
C PRO A 254 37.51 15.48 16.17
N LEU A 255 38.13 16.62 16.47
CA LEU A 255 38.76 16.88 17.75
C LEU A 255 37.72 17.51 18.69
N LEU A 256 37.18 16.67 19.58
CA LEU A 256 36.17 17.02 20.57
C LEU A 256 36.86 17.41 21.88
N TYR A 257 36.57 18.59 22.39
CA TYR A 257 37.11 19.03 23.67
C TYR A 257 36.07 18.89 24.78
N PHE A 258 36.57 18.60 25.98
CA PHE A 258 35.77 18.42 27.18
C PHE A 258 36.36 19.22 28.33
N CYS A 259 35.48 19.60 29.24
CA CYS A 259 35.83 20.09 30.54
C CYS A 259 35.34 19.06 31.54
N CYS A 260 36.23 18.52 32.37
CA CYS A 260 35.88 17.56 33.40
C CYS A 260 36.28 18.08 34.78
N GLN A 261 35.49 17.74 35.80
CA GLN A 261 35.87 17.97 37.19
C GLN A 261 35.74 16.69 37.99
N ASN A 262 36.56 16.60 39.05
CA ASN A 262 36.58 15.48 39.99
C ASN A 262 36.78 15.94 41.43
N SER A 263 36.11 17.03 41.79
CA SER A 263 36.29 17.67 43.09
C SER A 263 35.32 17.17 44.16
N GLY A 264 34.54 16.13 43.87
CA GLY A 264 33.52 15.56 44.78
C GLY A 264 33.10 14.15 44.37
N SER A 265 32.29 13.50 45.20
CA SER A 265 31.80 12.14 44.95
C SER A 265 30.62 12.15 43.97
N ALA A 266 30.60 11.21 43.02
CA ALA A 266 29.46 10.99 42.13
C ALA A 266 28.17 10.60 42.90
N SER A 267 28.29 10.04 44.10
CA SER A 267 27.15 9.68 44.95
C SER A 267 26.47 10.88 45.61
N ASP A 268 27.16 12.01 45.74
CA ASP A 268 26.68 13.16 46.48
C ASP A 268 25.82 14.05 45.56
N PRO A 269 24.51 14.22 45.83
CA PRO A 269 23.64 14.92 44.89
C PRO A 269 24.02 16.39 44.68
N ILE A 270 24.24 16.78 43.42
CA ILE A 270 24.51 18.16 43.02
C ILE A 270 23.23 18.88 42.58
N GLN A 271 23.26 20.21 42.64
CA GLN A 271 22.16 21.08 42.22
C GLN A 271 22.41 21.59 40.80
N LEU A 272 21.57 21.16 39.86
CA LEU A 272 21.54 21.63 38.47
C LEU A 272 20.11 22.04 38.10
N PRO A 273 19.90 22.81 37.01
CA PRO A 273 18.55 23.10 36.52
C PRO A 273 17.79 21.81 36.17
N THR A 274 16.73 21.51 36.90
CA THR A 274 15.91 20.28 36.74
C THR A 274 14.62 20.52 35.95
N GLY A 275 14.46 21.70 35.33
CA GLY A 275 13.24 22.05 34.58
C GLY A 275 13.04 21.27 33.28
N SER A 276 14.04 20.53 32.82
CA SER A 276 14.03 19.72 31.60
C SER A 276 15.11 18.65 31.69
N ALA A 277 14.94 17.56 30.94
CA ALA A 277 15.91 16.47 30.90
C ALA A 277 17.22 16.90 30.23
N PHE A 278 18.35 16.32 30.65
CA PHE A 278 19.66 16.69 30.12
C PHE A 278 20.69 15.55 30.17
N LEU A 279 21.79 15.74 29.46
CA LEU A 279 22.94 14.84 29.44
C LEU A 279 24.16 15.48 30.12
N LEU A 280 24.88 14.68 30.89
CA LEU A 280 26.29 14.91 31.24
C LEU A 280 27.11 13.74 30.71
N TYR A 281 28.40 13.95 30.48
CA TYR A 281 29.29 12.83 30.23
C TYR A 281 29.74 12.21 31.56
N ARG A 282 29.77 10.87 31.60
CA ARG A 282 30.26 10.13 32.76
C ARG A 282 31.76 10.39 32.94
N PHE A 283 32.18 10.54 34.20
CA PHE A 283 33.58 10.71 34.55
C PHE A 283 33.86 9.97 35.85
N GLY A 284 34.88 9.12 35.85
CA GLY A 284 35.29 8.38 37.05
C GLY A 284 34.49 7.09 37.29
N GLY A 285 33.85 6.55 36.26
CA GLY A 285 33.20 5.22 36.27
C GLY A 285 31.75 5.20 36.73
N GLU A 286 31.22 6.30 37.28
CA GLU A 286 29.85 6.38 37.81
C GLU A 286 29.17 7.69 37.41
N CYS A 287 27.84 7.66 37.32
CA CYS A 287 27.06 8.86 37.03
C CYS A 287 26.88 9.75 38.26
N GLN A 288 27.18 11.03 38.12
CA GLN A 288 26.94 12.04 39.15
C GLN A 288 25.47 12.10 39.55
N SER A 289 25.15 12.02 40.83
CA SER A 289 23.78 12.17 41.34
C SER A 289 23.34 13.62 41.23
N VAL A 290 22.13 13.88 40.75
CA VAL A 290 21.54 15.24 40.67
C VAL A 290 20.29 15.28 41.54
N GLN A 291 20.20 16.29 42.41
CA GLN A 291 19.08 16.41 43.34
C GLN A 291 17.75 16.59 42.58
N GLY A 292 16.79 15.70 42.86
CA GLY A 292 15.45 15.77 42.27
C GLY A 292 15.32 15.16 40.88
N MET A 293 16.37 14.51 40.35
CA MET A 293 16.34 13.82 39.06
C MET A 293 16.67 12.33 39.24
N SER A 294 16.13 11.50 38.36
CA SER A 294 16.58 10.12 38.16
C SER A 294 17.69 10.09 37.11
N VAL A 295 18.65 9.17 37.23
CA VAL A 295 19.75 9.02 36.28
C VAL A 295 19.75 7.63 35.63
N SER A 296 19.96 7.58 34.32
CA SER A 296 20.28 6.35 33.58
C SER A 296 21.62 6.50 32.87
N GLU A 297 22.42 5.45 32.89
CA GLU A 297 23.64 5.36 32.09
C GLU A 297 23.27 5.10 30.63
N GLU A 298 23.80 5.92 29.75
CA GLU A 298 23.61 5.84 28.30
C GLU A 298 24.99 5.78 27.62
N PHE A 299 25.03 5.37 26.35
CA PHE A 299 26.27 5.42 25.57
C PHE A 299 26.02 5.82 24.13
N VAL A 300 27.05 6.43 23.54
CA VAL A 300 27.16 6.67 22.10
C VAL A 300 28.47 6.06 21.64
N GLN A 301 28.38 5.20 20.62
CA GLN A 301 29.50 4.51 20.02
C GLN A 301 29.64 4.95 18.57
N ILE A 302 30.84 5.44 18.24
CA ILE A 302 31.19 5.97 16.93
C ILE A 302 32.24 5.05 16.32
N ASN A 303 32.06 4.67 15.05
CA ASN A 303 33.10 4.04 14.25
C ASN A 303 34.14 5.10 13.86
N SER A 304 35.41 4.80 14.13
CA SER A 304 36.55 5.53 13.61
C SER A 304 37.21 4.73 12.48
N GLU A 305 38.38 5.16 12.03
CA GLU A 305 39.12 4.57 10.92
C GLU A 305 39.54 3.11 11.21
N ASP A 306 39.29 2.23 10.26
CA ASP A 306 39.65 0.80 10.33
C ASP A 306 41.13 0.54 10.02
N SER A 307 41.78 1.42 9.27
CA SER A 307 43.14 1.24 8.76
C SER A 307 44.06 2.43 9.06
N SER A 308 45.15 2.20 9.79
CA SER A 308 46.04 3.28 10.25
C SER A 308 45.36 4.30 11.17
N ASN A 309 44.46 3.82 12.04
CA ASN A 309 43.74 4.63 13.02
C ASN A 309 44.65 5.45 13.95
N TYR A 310 44.45 6.78 13.97
CA TYR A 310 45.16 7.72 14.84
C TYR A 310 44.32 8.29 16.01
N ASP A 311 43.27 7.59 16.45
CA ASP A 311 42.43 7.97 17.59
C ASP A 311 43.26 8.31 18.83
N LEU A 312 42.98 9.47 19.41
CA LEU A 312 43.76 10.00 20.53
C LEU A 312 42.87 10.55 21.62
N VAL A 313 43.18 10.21 22.87
CA VAL A 313 42.57 10.81 24.07
C VAL A 313 43.66 11.43 24.91
N SER A 314 43.43 12.61 25.46
CA SER A 314 44.40 13.30 26.29
C SER A 314 43.74 14.29 27.24
N GLY A 315 44.45 14.65 28.31
CA GLY A 315 43.93 15.54 29.35
C GLY A 315 42.75 14.94 30.11
N SER A 316 41.93 15.81 30.71
CA SER A 316 40.74 15.40 31.45
C SER A 316 39.55 15.25 30.51
N HIS A 317 39.23 14.01 30.17
CA HIS A 317 38.18 13.65 29.21
C HIS A 317 37.17 12.68 29.85
N PRO A 318 35.95 12.57 29.32
CA PRO A 318 34.94 11.65 29.87
C PRO A 318 35.38 10.18 29.78
N ASP A 319 34.63 9.31 30.46
CA ASP A 319 34.81 7.88 30.35
C ASP A 319 34.56 7.46 28.89
N VAL A 320 35.59 6.89 28.26
CA VAL A 320 35.57 6.48 26.86
C VAL A 320 36.22 5.10 26.72
N ASP A 321 35.54 4.17 26.07
CA ASP A 321 36.14 2.91 25.63
C ASP A 321 36.65 3.03 24.19
N ARG A 322 37.85 2.50 23.92
CA ARG A 322 38.45 2.50 22.58
C ARG A 322 38.92 1.13 22.06
N PRO A 323 38.02 0.15 21.87
CA PRO A 323 38.39 -1.17 21.35
C PRO A 323 38.50 -1.16 19.82
N GLY A 324 39.72 -1.19 19.28
CA GLY A 324 39.94 -1.20 17.83
C GLY A 324 39.51 0.12 17.20
N SER A 325 38.72 0.07 16.14
CA SER A 325 38.23 1.22 15.35
C SER A 325 36.98 1.88 15.94
N VAL A 326 36.84 1.92 17.27
CA VAL A 326 35.60 2.36 17.90
C VAL A 326 35.88 3.31 19.05
N ILE A 327 35.11 4.38 19.14
CA ILE A 327 35.11 5.30 20.28
C ILE A 327 33.72 5.29 20.92
N LYS A 328 33.64 4.79 22.15
CA LYS A 328 32.39 4.72 22.92
C LYS A 328 32.41 5.71 24.07
N PHE A 329 31.59 6.75 23.99
CA PHE A 329 31.35 7.71 25.07
C PHE A 329 30.27 7.19 26.02
N HIS A 330 30.56 7.26 27.32
CA HIS A 330 29.56 7.00 28.36
C HIS A 330 28.90 8.31 28.81
N LEU A 331 27.59 8.28 28.90
CA LEU A 331 26.72 9.43 29.17
C LEU A 331 25.82 9.13 30.38
N CYS A 332 25.35 10.18 31.03
CA CYS A 332 24.40 10.13 32.12
C CYS A 332 23.19 10.97 31.72
N TYR A 333 22.04 10.32 31.61
CA TYR A 333 20.78 10.95 31.24
C TYR A 333 19.93 11.20 32.47
N TYR A 334 19.55 12.47 32.68
CA TYR A 334 18.81 12.93 33.84
C TYR A 334 17.38 13.31 33.46
N LYS A 335 16.38 12.80 34.18
CA LYS A 335 14.96 13.15 34.00
C LYS A 335 14.14 13.12 35.28
#